data_AF-A0A2N3BA23-F1
#
_entry.id   AF-A0A2N3BA23-F1
#
_cell.length_a   1.000
_cell.length_b   1.000
_cell.length_c   1.000
_cell.angle_alpha   90.00
_cell.angle_beta   90.00
_cell.angle_gamma   90.00
#
_symmetry.space_group_name_H-M   'P 1'
#
loop_
_entity.id
_entity.type
_entity.pdbx_description
1 polymer ?
#
loop_
_entity_poly.entity_id
_entity_poly.type
_entity_poly.pdbx_seq_one_letter_code
_entity_poly.pdbx_strand_id
1 'polypeptide(L)'
;MTSDAGALARYRHRLQRRVHLHIDDIEPQSKKMSLADRTAFQTAVAVQLAAARRSTFRGDVALKLDLATTSKTAPQAHTIAKNLLDLLGTRQTGVPWPKRSLLYGDDRQIQALSVTCRHGEEHPSMRIEARPFAAMLDDLELAAEAVRISEMNMQTYYEQEREVEWIDTLRDLVRNEERERKTLGDDLYDAYRKMVCWSAQRALLGRSGVNIPVLGWLYGLPRGIPTGFDKSMWAQLVGGSKLRLQVGELPVAAGGSAPFRQRVADEITAFKKRWDWIINPLVVAVALEVVVRPSPRTPAGVLHDLDNIVRDYLIPGIVPAFGTVSDHRWMIDFDDLRRRDPKLAASWGPNPTPPVGTRNGVTR
;
A
#
# COMPACT_ATOMS: atom_id res chain seq x y z
N MET A 1 23.52 12.35 24.11
CA MET A 1 22.66 11.43 24.87
C MET A 1 21.34 12.13 25.16
N THR A 2 20.25 11.76 24.48
CA THR A 2 18.92 12.29 24.82
C THR A 2 18.41 11.51 26.03
N SER A 3 18.19 12.17 27.16
CA SER A 3 17.56 11.55 28.33
C SER A 3 16.17 11.01 27.98
N ASP A 4 15.74 9.94 28.66
CA ASP A 4 14.42 9.34 28.47
C ASP A 4 13.28 10.35 28.67
N ALA A 5 13.47 11.31 29.59
CA ALA A 5 12.57 12.43 29.81
C ALA A 5 12.45 13.33 28.57
N GLY A 6 13.57 13.62 27.90
CA GLY A 6 13.58 14.39 26.65
C GLY A 6 12.92 13.65 25.49
N ALA A 7 13.11 12.33 25.40
CA ALA A 7 12.45 11.50 24.40
C ALA A 7 10.92 11.46 24.60
N LEU A 8 10.46 11.27 25.83
CA LEU A 8 9.05 11.27 26.20
C LEU A 8 8.38 12.63 25.94
N ALA A 9 9.06 13.73 26.27
CA ALA A 9 8.56 15.08 25.99
C ALA A 9 8.38 15.32 24.48
N ARG A 10 9.36 14.91 23.65
CA ARG A 10 9.25 14.99 22.19
C ARG A 10 8.09 14.14 21.66
N TYR A 11 7.90 12.93 22.19
CA TYR A 11 6.77 12.06 21.83
C TYR A 11 5.41 12.71 22.14
N ARG A 12 5.23 13.20 23.38
CA ARG A 12 4.00 13.89 23.81
C ARG A 12 3.71 15.12 22.94
N HIS A 13 4.73 15.90 22.62
CA HIS A 13 4.60 17.07 21.75
C HIS A 13 4.18 16.69 20.32
N ARG A 14 4.69 15.58 19.76
CA ARG A 14 4.23 15.09 18.44
C ARG A 14 2.79 14.60 18.48
N LEU A 15 2.37 13.88 19.52
CA LEU A 15 0.97 13.47 19.71
C LEU A 15 0.03 14.69 19.77
N GLN A 16 0.43 15.74 20.49
CA GLN A 16 -0.31 17.00 20.56
C GLN A 16 -0.34 17.77 19.24
N ARG A 17 0.30 17.33 18.15
CA ARG A 17 0.17 17.96 16.83
C ARG A 17 -0.85 17.23 15.95
N ARG A 18 -1.35 16.08 16.39
CA ARG A 18 -2.30 15.25 15.63
C ARG A 18 -3.72 15.54 16.07
N VAL A 19 -4.64 15.32 15.14
CA VAL A 19 -6.07 15.30 15.35
C VAL A 19 -6.54 13.94 14.88
N HIS A 20 -7.23 13.22 15.76
CA HIS A 20 -7.88 11.96 15.43
C HIS A 20 -9.38 12.17 15.52
N LEU A 21 -10.08 11.86 14.44
CA LEU A 21 -11.53 11.92 14.37
C LEU A 21 -12.06 10.51 14.11
N HIS A 22 -13.12 10.14 14.82
CA HIS A 22 -13.78 8.85 14.70
C HIS A 22 -15.27 9.08 14.42
N ILE A 23 -15.75 8.62 13.28
CA ILE A 23 -17.15 8.77 12.89
C ILE A 23 -17.71 7.39 12.61
N ASP A 24 -18.68 7.00 13.41
CA ASP A 24 -19.40 5.73 13.31
C ASP A 24 -20.78 5.94 12.71
N ASP A 25 -21.37 4.86 12.22
CA ASP A 25 -22.77 4.79 11.76
C ASP A 25 -23.11 5.70 10.57
N ILE A 26 -22.09 6.25 9.90
CA ILE A 26 -22.23 7.00 8.65
C ILE A 26 -21.48 6.23 7.55
N GLU A 27 -22.19 5.81 6.52
CA GLU A 27 -21.60 5.07 5.40
C GLU A 27 -20.61 5.98 4.61
N PRO A 28 -19.34 5.56 4.44
CA PRO A 28 -18.42 6.28 3.56
C PRO A 28 -18.90 6.16 2.11
N GLN A 29 -19.32 7.27 1.53
CA GLN A 29 -19.92 7.30 0.20
C GLN A 29 -19.25 8.31 -0.73
N SER A 30 -19.41 8.10 -2.04
CA SER A 30 -19.04 9.06 -3.08
C SER A 30 -19.99 10.27 -3.07
N LYS A 31 -19.97 11.10 -4.12
CA LYS A 31 -20.88 12.26 -4.26
C LYS A 31 -22.37 11.95 -4.23
N LYS A 32 -22.78 10.67 -4.16
CA LYS A 32 -24.17 10.24 -3.94
C LYS A 32 -24.59 10.27 -2.46
N MET A 33 -23.68 10.60 -1.53
CA MET A 33 -23.97 10.75 -0.10
C MET A 33 -25.16 11.70 0.13
N SER A 34 -26.12 11.29 0.97
CA SER A 34 -27.32 12.09 1.23
C SER A 34 -26.97 13.42 1.92
N LEU A 35 -27.83 14.43 1.81
CA LEU A 35 -27.60 15.71 2.48
C LEU A 35 -27.58 15.56 4.01
N ALA A 36 -28.43 14.68 4.54
CA ALA A 36 -28.49 14.35 5.96
C ALA A 36 -27.16 13.77 6.44
N ASP A 37 -26.62 12.78 5.73
CA ASP A 37 -25.35 12.14 6.10
C ASP A 37 -24.16 13.10 5.97
N ARG A 38 -24.14 13.95 4.93
CA ARG A 38 -23.09 14.99 4.78
C ARG A 38 -23.11 15.95 5.97
N THR A 39 -24.29 16.38 6.38
CA THR A 39 -24.47 17.30 7.51
C THR A 39 -24.08 16.62 8.82
N ALA A 40 -24.50 15.36 9.02
CA ALA A 40 -24.13 14.56 10.19
C ALA A 40 -22.61 14.35 10.26
N PHE A 41 -21.96 14.01 9.15
CA PHE A 41 -20.51 13.88 9.04
C PHE A 41 -19.79 15.18 9.42
N GLN A 42 -20.15 16.31 8.80
CA GLN A 42 -19.49 17.58 9.09
C GLN A 42 -19.75 18.06 10.52
N THR A 43 -20.93 17.77 11.07
CA THR A 43 -21.27 18.07 12.47
C THR A 43 -20.41 17.24 13.42
N ALA A 44 -20.27 15.93 13.16
CA ALA A 44 -19.42 15.05 13.96
C ALA A 44 -17.96 15.52 13.95
N VAL A 45 -17.44 15.92 12.79
CA VAL A 45 -16.10 16.50 12.66
C VAL A 45 -15.99 17.82 13.44
N ALA A 46 -16.95 18.74 13.30
CA ALA A 46 -16.94 20.03 14.00
C ALA A 46 -16.94 19.85 15.53
N VAL A 47 -17.78 18.95 16.05
CA VAL A 47 -17.87 18.62 17.48
C VAL A 47 -16.53 18.08 17.99
N GLN A 48 -15.93 17.13 17.28
CA GLN A 48 -14.66 16.52 17.69
C GLN A 48 -13.49 17.50 17.61
N LEU A 49 -13.45 18.36 16.58
CA LEU A 49 -12.45 19.43 16.50
C LEU A 49 -12.59 20.43 17.66
N ALA A 50 -13.81 20.82 18.01
CA ALA A 50 -14.08 21.70 19.14
C ALA A 50 -13.65 21.05 20.48
N ALA A 51 -13.99 19.78 20.69
CA ALA A 51 -13.58 19.01 21.87
C ALA A 51 -12.05 18.88 21.97
N ALA A 52 -11.37 18.66 20.85
CA ALA A 52 -9.91 18.63 20.78
C ALA A 52 -9.25 20.02 20.88
N ARG A 53 -10.05 21.10 20.99
CA ARG A 53 -9.61 22.51 20.96
C ARG A 53 -8.75 22.82 19.74
N ARG A 54 -9.12 22.24 18.60
CA ARG A 54 -8.43 22.43 17.32
C ARG A 54 -9.19 23.41 16.47
N SER A 55 -8.43 24.20 15.70
CA SER A 55 -8.98 25.05 14.65
C SER A 55 -8.51 24.53 13.31
N THR A 56 -9.18 24.94 12.23
CA THR A 56 -8.78 24.68 10.85
C THR A 56 -7.28 24.95 10.63
N PHE A 57 -6.60 24.00 10.00
CA PHE A 57 -5.18 24.10 9.66
C PHE A 57 -4.93 25.23 8.65
N ARG A 58 -3.89 26.02 8.90
CA ARG A 58 -3.49 27.16 8.05
C ARG A 58 -2.32 26.89 7.12
N GLY A 59 -1.54 25.85 7.38
CA GLY A 59 -0.39 25.44 6.56
C GLY A 59 -0.61 24.06 5.96
N ASP A 60 0.45 23.49 5.40
CA ASP A 60 0.44 22.17 4.79
C ASP A 60 0.04 21.08 5.80
N VAL A 61 -0.73 20.10 5.31
CA VAL A 61 -1.35 19.04 6.10
C VAL A 61 -1.01 17.68 5.51
N ALA A 62 -0.78 16.71 6.39
CA ALA A 62 -0.79 15.29 6.06
C ALA A 62 -2.09 14.66 6.59
N LEU A 63 -2.78 13.93 5.73
CA LEU A 63 -4.05 13.27 6.04
C LEU A 63 -3.94 11.75 5.90
N LYS A 64 -4.60 11.04 6.80
CA LYS A 64 -4.87 9.61 6.70
C LYS A 64 -6.35 9.36 6.88
N LEU A 65 -6.95 8.64 5.94
CA LEU A 65 -8.35 8.21 5.95
C LEU A 65 -8.39 6.68 6.02
N ASP A 66 -8.90 6.13 7.12
CA ASP A 66 -9.22 4.71 7.22
C ASP A 66 -10.75 4.56 7.16
N LEU A 67 -11.24 3.97 6.08
CA LEU A 67 -12.65 3.88 5.73
C LEU A 67 -13.11 2.43 5.82
N ALA A 68 -14.29 2.20 6.38
CA ALA A 68 -14.95 0.91 6.46
C ALA A 68 -16.38 1.07 5.92
N THR A 69 -16.70 0.36 4.84
CA THR A 69 -18.02 0.37 4.21
C THR A 69 -18.73 -0.95 4.48
N THR A 70 -20.03 -0.89 4.78
CA THR A 70 -20.86 -2.11 4.91
C THR A 70 -21.14 -2.75 3.55
N SER A 71 -21.14 -1.95 2.49
CA SER A 71 -21.33 -2.45 1.14
C SER A 71 -20.14 -3.32 0.69
N LYS A 72 -20.45 -4.52 0.19
CA LYS A 72 -19.49 -5.42 -0.49
C LYS A 72 -19.10 -4.94 -1.89
N THR A 73 -19.90 -4.05 -2.48
CA THR A 73 -19.72 -3.47 -3.81
C THR A 73 -19.68 -1.95 -3.73
N ALA A 74 -18.99 -1.42 -2.72
CA ALA A 74 -18.92 0.02 -2.51
C ALA A 74 -18.20 0.73 -3.67
N PRO A 75 -18.44 2.05 -3.84
CA PRO A 75 -17.70 2.84 -4.82
C PRO A 75 -16.18 2.74 -4.62
N GLN A 76 -15.42 2.94 -5.70
CA GLN A 76 -13.96 2.93 -5.64
C GLN A 76 -13.45 3.91 -4.57
N ALA A 77 -12.45 3.50 -3.79
CA ALA A 77 -11.92 4.25 -2.66
C ALA A 77 -11.58 5.71 -2.98
N HIS A 78 -11.06 5.98 -4.19
CA HIS A 78 -10.73 7.35 -4.61
C HIS A 78 -11.98 8.25 -4.73
N THR A 79 -13.14 7.72 -5.16
CA THR A 79 -14.39 8.50 -5.28
C THR A 79 -14.97 8.85 -3.92
N ILE A 80 -14.85 7.93 -2.95
CA ILE A 80 -15.24 8.16 -1.56
C ILE A 80 -14.30 9.20 -0.95
N ALA A 81 -12.99 8.99 -1.07
CA ALA A 81 -11.98 9.91 -0.56
C ALA A 81 -12.18 11.33 -1.11
N LYS A 82 -12.37 11.50 -2.43
CA LYS A 82 -12.64 12.80 -3.05
C LYS A 82 -13.84 13.50 -2.41
N ASN A 83 -14.95 12.79 -2.23
CA ASN A 83 -16.13 13.35 -1.58
C ASN A 83 -15.86 13.75 -0.12
N LEU A 84 -15.16 12.91 0.64
CA LEU A 84 -14.81 13.22 2.03
C LEU A 84 -13.84 14.40 2.15
N LEU A 85 -12.86 14.52 1.25
CA LEU A 85 -11.97 15.68 1.18
C LEU A 85 -12.76 16.97 0.90
N ASP A 86 -13.65 16.95 -0.11
CA ASP A 86 -14.54 18.09 -0.39
C ASP A 86 -15.31 18.53 0.89
N LEU A 87 -15.82 17.55 1.66
CA LEU A 87 -16.56 17.79 2.91
C LEU A 87 -15.67 18.23 4.09
N LEU A 88 -14.39 17.86 4.12
CA LEU A 88 -13.43 18.32 5.12
C LEU A 88 -12.89 19.72 4.83
N GLY A 89 -12.87 20.11 3.54
CA GLY A 89 -12.50 21.45 3.11
C GLY A 89 -13.59 22.47 3.37
N THR A 90 -14.75 22.33 2.70
CA THR A 90 -15.80 23.37 2.69
C THR A 90 -16.95 23.04 3.63
N ARG A 91 -17.23 23.93 4.58
CA ARG A 91 -18.35 23.81 5.53
C ARG A 91 -19.69 24.10 4.84
N GLN A 92 -20.67 23.23 5.07
CA GLN A 92 -22.07 23.44 4.67
C GLN A 92 -22.81 24.39 5.61
N THR A 93 -23.87 25.02 5.10
CA THR A 93 -24.79 25.83 5.92
C THR A 93 -25.47 24.96 6.97
N GLY A 94 -25.53 25.44 8.22
CA GLY A 94 -26.15 24.71 9.34
C GLY A 94 -25.17 23.91 10.22
N VAL A 95 -23.92 23.72 9.81
CA VAL A 95 -22.89 23.06 10.64
C VAL A 95 -22.34 24.03 11.70
N PRO A 96 -22.31 23.64 12.99
CA PRO A 96 -21.88 24.50 14.11
C PRO A 96 -20.36 24.68 14.14
N TRP A 97 -19.84 25.45 13.19
CA TRP A 97 -18.41 25.74 13.06
C TRP A 97 -18.19 27.20 12.64
N PRO A 98 -17.26 27.94 13.28
CA PRO A 98 -17.14 29.38 13.11
C PRO A 98 -16.53 29.79 11.76
N LYS A 99 -15.74 28.92 11.12
CA LYS A 99 -15.04 29.22 9.86
C LYS A 99 -15.79 28.63 8.66
N ARG A 100 -15.55 29.21 7.47
CA ARG A 100 -16.06 28.67 6.19
C ARG A 100 -15.45 27.31 5.85
N SER A 101 -14.27 27.01 6.38
CA SER A 101 -13.59 25.75 6.20
C SER A 101 -13.54 24.94 7.49
N LEU A 102 -13.58 23.61 7.36
CA LEU A 102 -13.69 22.71 8.50
C LEU A 102 -12.29 22.30 8.99
N LEU A 103 -11.62 21.41 8.27
CA LEU A 103 -10.30 20.88 8.64
C LEU A 103 -9.15 21.68 8.03
N TYR A 104 -9.24 22.04 6.76
CA TYR A 104 -8.25 22.85 6.01
C TYR A 104 -8.99 23.80 5.05
N GLY A 105 -8.34 24.86 4.59
CA GLY A 105 -8.96 25.91 3.76
C GLY A 105 -8.91 25.67 2.25
N ASP A 106 -7.90 24.95 1.78
CA ASP A 106 -7.67 24.64 0.36
C ASP A 106 -7.12 23.21 0.25
N ASP A 107 -7.61 22.41 -0.70
CA ASP A 107 -7.11 21.05 -0.97
C ASP A 107 -5.62 21.06 -1.33
N ARG A 108 -5.08 22.17 -1.87
CA ARG A 108 -3.65 22.35 -2.12
C ARG A 108 -2.78 22.29 -0.86
N GLN A 109 -3.38 22.45 0.33
CA GLN A 109 -2.67 22.26 1.60
C GLN A 109 -2.35 20.79 1.85
N ILE A 110 -3.02 19.84 1.20
CA ILE A 110 -2.77 18.42 1.40
C ILE A 110 -1.50 18.02 0.65
N GLN A 111 -0.40 17.88 1.38
CA GLN A 111 0.91 17.50 0.84
C GLN A 111 1.20 15.99 0.98
N ALA A 112 0.40 15.28 1.78
CA ALA A 112 0.42 13.82 1.88
C ALA A 112 -0.98 13.29 2.21
N LEU A 113 -1.39 12.24 1.50
CA LEU A 113 -2.68 11.59 1.68
C LEU A 113 -2.49 10.07 1.67
N SER A 114 -2.95 9.41 2.73
CA SER A 114 -3.08 7.96 2.80
C SER A 114 -4.55 7.60 2.91
N VAL A 115 -5.05 6.73 2.05
CA VAL A 115 -6.44 6.27 2.07
C VAL A 115 -6.46 4.75 2.09
N THR A 116 -7.10 4.19 3.10
CA THR A 116 -7.43 2.77 3.17
C THR A 116 -8.94 2.64 3.16
N CYS A 117 -9.48 1.73 2.34
CA CYS A 117 -10.91 1.44 2.32
C CYS A 117 -11.11 -0.07 2.44
N ARG A 118 -11.87 -0.49 3.45
CA ARG A 118 -12.29 -1.87 3.66
C ARG A 118 -13.78 -2.00 3.32
N HIS A 119 -14.14 -3.09 2.65
CA HIS A 119 -15.48 -3.34 2.14
C HIS A 119 -16.12 -4.55 2.79
N GLY A 120 -17.44 -4.52 2.97
CA GLY A 120 -18.21 -5.63 3.56
C GLY A 120 -18.04 -5.76 5.07
N GLU A 121 -17.75 -4.66 5.77
CA GLU A 121 -17.63 -4.63 7.23
C GLU A 121 -19.02 -4.69 7.89
N GLU A 122 -19.11 -5.14 9.15
CA GLU A 122 -20.40 -5.23 9.87
C GLU A 122 -21.00 -3.84 10.14
N HIS A 123 -20.14 -2.85 10.40
CA HIS A 123 -20.52 -1.48 10.71
C HIS A 123 -19.70 -0.49 9.88
N PRO A 124 -20.32 0.59 9.39
CA PRO A 124 -19.58 1.62 8.69
C PRO A 124 -18.81 2.48 9.69
N SER A 125 -17.56 2.79 9.36
CA SER A 125 -16.77 3.72 10.16
C SER A 125 -15.77 4.49 9.32
N MET A 126 -15.43 5.68 9.79
CA MET A 126 -14.41 6.55 9.22
C MET A 126 -13.47 7.01 10.34
N ARG A 127 -12.18 6.76 10.16
CA ARG A 127 -11.13 7.33 11.01
C ARG A 127 -10.31 8.29 10.20
N ILE A 128 -10.16 9.50 10.71
CA ILE A 128 -9.43 10.57 10.05
C ILE A 128 -8.32 10.99 10.99
N GLU A 129 -7.08 10.87 10.54
CA GLU A 129 -5.93 11.48 11.20
C GLU A 129 -5.45 12.66 10.37
N ALA A 130 -5.31 13.81 11.02
CA ALA A 130 -4.79 15.02 10.41
C ALA A 130 -3.67 15.61 11.28
N ARG A 131 -2.58 16.03 10.65
CA ARG A 131 -1.45 16.69 11.31
C ARG A 131 -0.77 17.68 10.37
N PRO A 132 -0.06 18.70 10.89
CA PRO A 132 0.80 19.53 10.05
C PRO A 132 1.78 18.66 9.27
N PHE A 133 2.00 18.95 8.00
CA PHE A 133 2.88 18.16 7.13
C PHE A 133 4.30 18.04 7.71
N ALA A 134 4.83 19.13 8.26
CA ALA A 134 6.12 19.12 8.96
C ALA A 134 6.18 18.10 10.11
N ALA A 135 5.08 17.89 10.84
CA ALA A 135 5.02 16.89 11.91
C ALA A 135 5.02 15.45 11.37
N MET A 136 4.42 15.21 10.20
CA MET A 136 4.55 13.92 9.51
C MET A 136 6.00 13.65 9.10
N LEU A 137 6.68 14.67 8.56
CA LEU A 137 8.10 14.56 8.18
C LEU A 137 8.99 14.28 9.40
N ASP A 138 8.72 14.91 10.56
CA ASP A 138 9.43 14.61 11.81
C ASP A 138 9.25 13.13 12.23
N ASP A 139 8.04 12.59 12.06
CA ASP A 139 7.74 11.18 12.36
C ASP A 139 8.38 10.22 11.34
N LEU A 140 8.45 10.60 10.07
CA LEU A 140 9.09 9.82 9.01
C LEU A 140 10.61 9.74 9.21
N GLU A 141 11.25 10.86 9.57
CA GLU A 141 12.67 10.91 9.89
C GLU A 141 13.00 10.01 11.08
N LEU A 142 12.18 10.07 12.13
CA LEU A 142 12.32 9.19 13.31
C LEU A 142 12.12 7.71 12.95
N ALA A 143 11.15 7.39 12.10
CA ALA A 143 10.91 6.02 11.67
C ALA A 143 12.07 5.49 10.81
N ALA A 144 12.61 6.31 9.91
CA ALA A 144 13.78 5.95 9.10
C ALA A 144 15.03 5.72 9.97
N GLU A 145 15.22 6.55 10.99
CA GLU A 145 16.28 6.35 11.99
C GLU A 145 16.12 5.02 12.75
N ALA A 146 14.91 4.72 13.21
CA ALA A 146 14.62 3.48 13.93
C ALA A 146 14.87 2.24 13.05
N VAL A 147 14.47 2.28 11.78
CA VAL A 147 14.76 1.22 10.80
C VAL A 147 16.26 1.06 10.63
N ARG A 148 17.01 2.16 10.44
CA ARG A 148 18.47 2.10 10.30
C ARG A 148 19.15 1.49 11.52
N ILE A 149 18.75 1.88 12.73
CA ILE A 149 19.28 1.30 13.97
C ILE A 149 18.95 -0.20 14.05
N SER A 150 17.74 -0.60 13.65
CA SER A 150 17.35 -2.01 13.60
C SER A 150 18.17 -2.79 12.58
N GLU A 151 18.45 -2.23 11.40
CA GLU A 151 19.29 -2.85 10.36
C GLU A 151 20.75 -3.02 10.82
N MET A 152 21.23 -2.16 11.71
CA MET A 152 22.55 -2.30 12.34
C MET A 152 22.61 -3.39 13.43
N ASN A 153 21.49 -4.02 13.77
CA ASN A 153 21.47 -5.18 14.65
C ASN A 153 22.02 -6.41 13.92
N MET A 154 22.98 -7.10 14.54
CA MET A 154 23.55 -8.36 14.06
C MET A 154 22.48 -9.39 13.64
N GLN A 155 21.38 -9.49 14.39
CA GLN A 155 20.31 -10.43 14.08
C GLN A 155 19.61 -10.10 12.74
N THR A 156 19.34 -8.82 12.48
CA THR A 156 18.72 -8.38 11.22
C THR A 156 19.67 -8.54 10.04
N TYR A 157 20.96 -8.34 10.26
CA TYR A 157 21.99 -8.64 9.26
C TYR A 157 21.98 -10.13 8.86
N TYR A 158 21.95 -11.05 9.83
CA TYR A 158 21.85 -12.49 9.56
C TYR A 158 20.54 -12.88 8.86
N GLU A 159 19.42 -12.25 9.21
CA GLU A 159 18.14 -12.46 8.53
C GLU A 159 18.21 -12.06 7.05
N GLN A 160 18.85 -10.93 6.74
CA GLN A 160 19.04 -10.46 5.36
C GLN A 160 19.98 -11.36 4.54
N GLU A 161 21.07 -11.84 5.14
CA GLU A 161 21.96 -12.83 4.49
C GLU A 161 21.19 -14.11 4.19
N ARG A 162 20.43 -14.62 5.16
CA ARG A 162 19.60 -15.82 4.99
C ARG A 162 18.52 -15.64 3.91
N GLU A 163 17.97 -14.44 3.73
CA GLU A 163 17.07 -14.14 2.62
C GLU A 163 17.73 -14.28 1.24
N VAL A 164 19.02 -13.89 1.11
CA VAL A 164 19.78 -14.09 -0.14
C VAL A 164 20.03 -15.59 -0.37
N GLU A 165 20.38 -16.33 0.68
CA GLU A 165 20.62 -17.77 0.61
C GLU A 165 19.43 -18.54 0.02
N TRP A 166 18.20 -18.14 0.34
CA TRP A 166 17.01 -18.79 -0.24
C TRP A 166 16.92 -18.64 -1.76
N ILE A 167 17.30 -17.49 -2.30
CA ILE A 167 17.30 -17.24 -3.75
C ILE A 167 18.34 -18.13 -4.44
N ASP A 168 19.53 -18.25 -3.86
CA ASP A 168 20.60 -19.07 -4.41
C ASP A 168 20.30 -20.57 -4.26
N THR A 169 19.74 -20.99 -3.12
CA THR A 169 19.28 -22.37 -2.90
C THR A 169 18.23 -22.76 -3.94
N LEU A 170 17.24 -21.90 -4.23
CA LEU A 170 16.26 -22.18 -5.28
C LEU A 170 16.93 -22.33 -6.65
N ARG A 171 17.89 -21.45 -6.95
CA ARG A 171 18.62 -21.46 -8.22
C ARG A 171 19.36 -22.79 -8.39
N ASP A 172 19.99 -23.29 -7.34
CA ASP A 172 20.72 -24.54 -7.37
C ASP A 172 19.79 -25.75 -7.50
N LEU A 173 18.66 -25.76 -6.80
CA LEU A 173 17.63 -26.79 -6.96
C LEU A 173 17.12 -26.86 -8.40
N VAL A 174 16.82 -25.71 -9.01
CA VAL A 174 16.34 -25.64 -10.40
C VAL A 174 17.41 -26.07 -11.40
N ARG A 175 18.67 -25.70 -11.19
CA ARG A 175 19.78 -26.06 -12.09
C ARG A 175 20.19 -27.53 -12.00
N ASN A 176 20.10 -28.12 -10.81
CA ASN A 176 20.58 -29.48 -10.53
C ASN A 176 19.44 -30.47 -10.27
N GLU A 177 18.22 -30.19 -10.75
CA GLU A 177 16.99 -30.93 -10.44
C GLU A 177 17.15 -32.46 -10.50
N GLU A 178 17.75 -32.99 -11.57
CA GLU A 178 17.92 -34.44 -11.73
C GLU A 178 18.77 -35.07 -10.61
N ARG A 179 19.84 -34.37 -10.18
CA ARG A 179 20.73 -34.82 -9.10
C ARG A 179 20.03 -34.72 -7.75
N GLU A 180 19.32 -33.63 -7.51
CA GLU A 180 18.61 -33.37 -6.27
C GLU A 180 17.46 -34.37 -6.07
N ARG A 181 16.69 -34.66 -7.13
CA ARG A 181 15.66 -35.71 -7.12
C ARG A 181 16.24 -37.09 -6.81
N LYS A 182 17.40 -37.45 -7.39
CA LYS A 182 18.08 -38.71 -7.08
C LYS A 182 18.55 -38.81 -5.62
N THR A 183 18.90 -37.68 -5.00
CA THR A 183 19.45 -37.63 -3.65
C THR A 183 18.34 -37.61 -2.59
N LEU A 184 17.30 -36.81 -2.80
CA LEU A 184 16.21 -36.59 -1.84
C LEU A 184 15.03 -37.54 -2.04
N GLY A 185 14.87 -38.09 -3.23
CA GLY A 185 13.61 -38.68 -3.69
C GLY A 185 12.61 -37.62 -4.14
N ASP A 186 11.68 -38.00 -5.02
CA ASP A 186 10.76 -37.07 -5.68
C ASP A 186 9.86 -36.30 -4.71
N ASP A 187 9.24 -36.99 -3.75
CA ASP A 187 8.31 -36.37 -2.80
C ASP A 187 8.99 -35.31 -1.92
N LEU A 188 10.19 -35.63 -1.40
CA LEU A 188 10.94 -34.73 -0.55
C LEU A 188 11.50 -33.55 -1.35
N TYR A 189 11.98 -33.81 -2.59
CA TYR A 189 12.40 -32.75 -3.49
C TYR A 189 11.26 -31.76 -3.77
N ASP A 190 10.07 -32.26 -4.12
CA ASP A 190 8.93 -31.39 -4.44
C ASP A 190 8.45 -30.59 -3.23
N ALA A 191 8.44 -31.17 -2.03
CA ALA A 191 8.10 -30.47 -0.79
C ALA A 191 9.16 -29.39 -0.45
N TYR A 192 10.44 -29.74 -0.54
CA TYR A 192 11.54 -28.83 -0.26
C TYR A 192 11.58 -27.66 -1.26
N ARG A 193 11.44 -27.96 -2.56
CA ARG A 193 11.37 -26.96 -3.62
C ARG A 193 10.22 -25.97 -3.40
N LYS A 194 9.03 -26.43 -2.96
CA LYS A 194 7.91 -25.54 -2.64
C LYS A 194 8.24 -24.56 -1.51
N MET A 195 8.82 -25.05 -0.41
CA MET A 195 9.23 -24.24 0.73
C MET A 195 10.31 -23.20 0.36
N VAL A 196 11.33 -23.64 -0.39
CA VAL A 196 12.43 -22.78 -0.85
C VAL A 196 11.90 -21.74 -1.84
N CYS A 197 11.01 -22.13 -2.76
CA CYS A 197 10.36 -21.22 -3.70
C CYS A 197 9.59 -20.10 -2.99
N TRP A 198 8.78 -20.46 -1.99
CA TRP A 198 8.06 -19.46 -1.18
C TRP A 198 9.02 -18.47 -0.50
N SER A 199 10.10 -18.97 0.11
CA SER A 199 11.08 -18.14 0.82
C SER A 199 11.85 -17.23 -0.12
N ALA A 200 12.28 -17.77 -1.27
CA ALA A 200 13.00 -17.03 -2.30
C ALA A 200 12.13 -15.94 -2.94
N GLN A 201 10.85 -16.23 -3.23
CA GLN A 201 9.92 -15.23 -3.76
C GLN A 201 9.68 -14.09 -2.77
N ARG A 202 9.49 -14.41 -1.48
CA ARG A 202 9.34 -13.39 -0.43
C ARG A 202 10.57 -12.49 -0.33
N ALA A 203 11.76 -13.09 -0.33
CA ALA A 203 13.03 -12.37 -0.30
C ALA A 203 13.23 -11.47 -1.54
N LEU A 204 12.96 -11.99 -2.74
CA LEU A 204 13.13 -11.25 -3.99
C LEU A 204 12.15 -10.08 -4.10
N LEU A 205 10.86 -10.35 -3.91
CA LEU A 205 9.80 -9.37 -4.17
C LEU A 205 9.70 -8.32 -3.06
N GLY A 206 10.04 -8.68 -1.82
CA GLY A 206 10.10 -7.75 -0.68
C GLY A 206 11.09 -6.60 -0.85
N ARG A 207 12.13 -6.77 -1.69
CA ARG A 207 13.18 -5.76 -1.93
C ARG A 207 12.77 -4.66 -2.91
N SER A 208 11.62 -4.79 -3.56
CA SER A 208 11.23 -3.92 -4.68
C SER A 208 10.46 -2.66 -4.27
N GLY A 209 9.91 -2.61 -3.06
CA GLY A 209 8.98 -1.57 -2.61
C GLY A 209 9.62 -0.26 -2.13
N VAL A 210 8.84 0.81 -2.12
CA VAL A 210 9.19 2.08 -1.47
C VAL A 210 8.99 1.94 0.04
N ASN A 211 10.06 1.63 0.75
CA ASN A 211 10.05 1.48 2.21
C ASN A 211 10.20 2.83 2.95
N ILE A 212 10.15 2.80 4.28
CA ILE A 212 10.24 3.99 5.14
C ILE A 212 11.52 4.81 4.87
N PRO A 213 12.73 4.20 4.84
CA PRO A 213 13.93 4.91 4.41
C PRO A 213 13.78 5.57 3.04
N VAL A 214 13.41 4.83 1.98
CA VAL A 214 13.27 5.41 0.63
C VAL A 214 12.29 6.58 0.60
N LEU A 215 11.15 6.46 1.29
CA LEU A 215 10.17 7.54 1.41
C LEU A 215 10.77 8.76 2.12
N GLY A 216 11.53 8.55 3.19
CA GLY A 216 12.25 9.62 3.89
C GLY A 216 13.17 10.40 2.95
N TRP A 217 13.94 9.70 2.13
CA TRP A 217 14.88 10.31 1.19
C TRP A 217 14.17 11.05 0.05
N LEU A 218 13.03 10.55 -0.44
CA LEU A 218 12.18 11.26 -1.41
C LEU A 218 11.70 12.63 -0.88
N TYR A 219 11.47 12.72 0.43
CA TYR A 219 11.14 13.97 1.11
C TYR A 219 12.38 14.80 1.53
N GLY A 220 13.59 14.35 1.24
CA GLY A 220 14.84 15.04 1.59
C GLY A 220 15.22 14.92 3.07
N LEU A 221 14.92 13.77 3.68
CA LEU A 221 15.29 13.45 5.05
C LEU A 221 16.53 12.53 5.08
N PRO A 222 17.37 12.59 6.13
CA PRO A 222 17.29 13.49 7.28
C PRO A 222 17.60 14.95 6.92
N ARG A 223 16.99 15.90 7.64
CA ARG A 223 17.13 17.32 7.30
C ARG A 223 18.55 17.81 7.58
N GLY A 224 19.09 18.63 6.68
CA GLY A 224 20.38 19.30 6.87
C GLY A 224 21.60 18.41 6.67
N ILE A 225 21.42 17.14 6.29
CA ILE A 225 22.52 16.25 5.89
C ILE A 225 22.52 16.18 4.37
N PRO A 226 23.59 16.65 3.69
CA PRO A 226 23.74 16.42 2.26
C PRO A 226 23.89 14.92 2.02
N THR A 227 22.85 14.29 1.49
CA THR A 227 22.88 12.86 1.15
C THR A 227 23.71 12.58 -0.11
N GLY A 228 24.07 13.63 -0.87
CA GLY A 228 24.70 13.50 -2.19
C GLY A 228 23.73 13.06 -3.30
N PHE A 229 22.46 12.83 -2.97
CA PHE A 229 21.41 12.45 -3.89
C PHE A 229 20.32 13.52 -3.91
N ASP A 230 20.08 14.14 -5.06
CA ASP A 230 18.93 15.01 -5.22
C ASP A 230 17.65 14.18 -5.49
N LYS A 231 16.49 14.85 -5.46
CA LYS A 231 15.19 14.21 -5.76
C LYS A 231 15.14 13.57 -7.16
N SER A 232 15.93 14.06 -8.10
CA SER A 232 15.95 13.58 -9.49
C SER A 232 16.69 12.24 -9.61
N MET A 233 17.76 12.04 -8.83
CA MET A 233 18.48 10.78 -8.75
C MET A 233 17.62 9.67 -8.16
N TRP A 234 16.77 9.95 -7.17
CA TRP A 234 15.85 8.95 -6.63
C TRP A 234 14.84 8.45 -7.65
N ALA A 235 14.30 9.36 -8.48
CA ALA A 235 13.43 8.95 -9.58
C ALA A 235 14.17 8.05 -10.58
N GLN A 236 15.46 8.31 -10.84
CA GLN A 236 16.29 7.44 -11.68
C GLN A 236 16.55 6.08 -11.02
N LEU A 237 16.83 6.02 -9.72
CA LEU A 237 17.04 4.77 -8.99
C LEU A 237 15.78 3.89 -8.98
N VAL A 238 14.61 4.49 -8.71
CA VAL A 238 13.32 3.78 -8.80
C VAL A 238 13.05 3.33 -10.24
N GLY A 239 13.33 4.19 -11.23
CA GLY A 239 13.19 3.89 -12.65
C GLY A 239 14.20 2.88 -13.21
N GLY A 240 15.33 2.68 -12.53
CA GLY A 240 16.39 1.74 -12.90
C GLY A 240 16.26 0.37 -12.23
N SER A 241 15.32 0.19 -11.30
CA SER A 241 15.15 -1.07 -10.58
C SER A 241 14.68 -2.19 -11.51
N LYS A 242 15.48 -3.26 -11.59
CA LYS A 242 15.18 -4.47 -12.38
C LYS A 242 14.04 -5.32 -11.82
N LEU A 243 13.62 -5.03 -10.58
CA LEU A 243 12.48 -5.67 -9.91
C LEU A 243 11.16 -4.94 -10.17
N ARG A 244 11.15 -3.93 -11.02
CA ARG A 244 9.96 -3.14 -11.36
C ARG A 244 9.71 -3.17 -12.87
N LEU A 245 8.44 -3.10 -13.27
CA LEU A 245 8.04 -2.95 -14.67
C LEU A 245 8.13 -1.47 -15.05
N GLN A 246 8.94 -1.13 -16.06
CA GLN A 246 9.22 0.26 -16.43
C GLN A 246 8.43 0.64 -17.68
N VAL A 247 7.15 0.93 -17.50
CA VAL A 247 6.16 1.08 -18.60
C VAL A 247 6.23 2.43 -19.35
N GLY A 248 7.07 3.36 -18.88
CA GLY A 248 7.31 4.65 -19.51
C GLY A 248 6.20 5.68 -19.29
N GLU A 249 6.07 6.63 -20.22
CA GLU A 249 5.10 7.73 -20.12
C GLU A 249 3.66 7.27 -20.35
N LEU A 250 2.75 7.82 -19.55
CA LEU A 250 1.30 7.64 -19.68
C LEU A 250 0.80 8.26 -21.00
N PRO A 251 -0.26 7.70 -21.61
CA PRO A 251 -0.76 8.17 -22.90
C PRO A 251 -1.43 9.55 -22.79
N VAL A 252 -0.85 10.59 -23.40
CA VAL A 252 -1.38 11.97 -23.32
C VAL A 252 -2.25 12.36 -24.53
N ALA A 253 -2.16 11.63 -25.64
CA ALA A 253 -2.94 11.91 -26.84
C ALA A 253 -4.02 10.86 -27.09
N ALA A 254 -5.10 11.25 -27.78
CA ALA A 254 -6.09 10.31 -28.30
C ALA A 254 -5.39 9.25 -29.18
N GLY A 255 -5.71 7.97 -28.96
CA GLY A 255 -5.03 6.84 -29.63
C GLY A 255 -3.73 6.36 -28.96
N GLY A 256 -3.20 7.06 -27.95
CA GLY A 256 -1.98 6.66 -27.24
C GLY A 256 -2.11 5.41 -26.36
N SER A 257 -3.34 4.99 -26.07
CA SER A 257 -3.65 3.85 -25.20
C SER A 257 -3.16 2.51 -25.74
N ALA A 258 -3.29 2.24 -27.04
CA ALA A 258 -2.86 0.97 -27.63
C ALA A 258 -1.32 0.82 -27.62
N PRO A 259 -0.52 1.82 -28.05
CA PRO A 259 0.93 1.79 -27.88
C PRO A 259 1.37 1.62 -26.42
N PHE A 260 0.66 2.25 -25.46
CA PHE A 260 0.96 2.08 -24.04
C PHE A 260 0.71 0.64 -23.57
N ARG A 261 -0.42 0.02 -23.93
CA ARG A 261 -0.70 -1.39 -23.63
C ARG A 261 0.35 -2.33 -24.21
N GLN A 262 0.82 -2.06 -25.42
CA GLN A 262 1.90 -2.84 -26.02
C GLN A 262 3.19 -2.74 -25.20
N ARG A 263 3.58 -1.53 -24.78
CA ARG A 263 4.75 -1.35 -23.89
C ARG A 263 4.61 -2.10 -22.58
N VAL A 264 3.42 -2.10 -21.97
CA VAL A 264 3.15 -2.88 -20.75
C VAL A 264 3.38 -4.37 -21.02
N ALA A 265 2.85 -4.91 -22.13
CA ALA A 265 3.05 -6.30 -22.51
C ALA A 265 4.52 -6.64 -22.76
N ASP A 266 5.26 -5.77 -23.46
CA ASP A 266 6.68 -5.95 -23.75
C ASP A 266 7.51 -5.97 -22.45
N GLU A 267 7.22 -5.08 -21.51
CA GLU A 267 7.88 -5.03 -20.20
C GLU A 267 7.56 -6.26 -19.35
N ILE A 268 6.32 -6.76 -19.38
CA ILE A 268 5.94 -8.01 -18.72
C ILE A 268 6.75 -9.18 -19.28
N THR A 269 6.85 -9.29 -20.61
CA THR A 269 7.64 -10.34 -21.27
C THR A 269 9.13 -10.21 -20.92
N ALA A 270 9.69 -8.99 -20.93
CA ALA A 270 11.07 -8.75 -20.53
C ALA A 270 11.32 -9.11 -19.06
N PHE A 271 10.37 -8.81 -18.18
CA PHE A 271 10.43 -9.16 -16.77
C PHE A 271 10.38 -10.67 -16.55
N LYS A 272 9.42 -11.37 -17.18
CA LYS A 272 9.33 -12.83 -17.13
C LYS A 272 10.61 -13.47 -17.65
N LYS A 273 11.15 -13.01 -18.79
CA LYS A 273 12.43 -13.53 -19.30
C LYS A 273 13.57 -13.48 -18.27
N ARG A 274 13.58 -12.48 -17.38
CA ARG A 274 14.60 -12.34 -16.32
C ARG A 274 14.30 -13.20 -15.08
N TRP A 275 13.02 -13.35 -14.73
CA TRP A 275 12.63 -13.81 -13.39
C TRP A 275 11.69 -15.02 -13.37
N ASP A 276 11.27 -15.58 -14.52
CA ASP A 276 10.26 -16.66 -14.56
C ASP A 276 10.66 -17.87 -13.73
N TRP A 277 11.96 -18.20 -13.69
CA TRP A 277 12.51 -19.33 -12.94
C TRP A 277 12.22 -19.28 -11.42
N ILE A 278 11.97 -18.10 -10.87
CA ILE A 278 11.66 -17.90 -9.44
C ILE A 278 10.21 -17.48 -9.21
N ILE A 279 9.58 -16.74 -10.12
CA ILE A 279 8.21 -16.22 -9.94
C ILE A 279 7.12 -17.08 -10.58
N ASN A 280 7.46 -18.18 -11.27
CA ASN A 280 6.50 -19.06 -11.93
C ASN A 280 6.60 -20.50 -11.39
N PRO A 281 5.57 -21.03 -10.71
CA PRO A 281 4.34 -20.33 -10.33
C PRO A 281 4.61 -19.32 -9.21
N LEU A 282 3.81 -18.26 -9.15
CA LEU A 282 3.82 -17.34 -8.02
C LEU A 282 3.11 -18.04 -6.85
N VAL A 283 3.78 -18.18 -5.70
CA VAL A 283 3.27 -18.91 -4.53
C VAL A 283 3.15 -18.04 -3.27
N VAL A 284 3.45 -16.75 -3.39
CA VAL A 284 3.28 -15.74 -2.34
C VAL A 284 2.22 -14.72 -2.77
N ALA A 285 1.43 -14.24 -1.81
CA ALA A 285 0.56 -13.11 -2.07
C ALA A 285 1.41 -11.86 -2.36
N VAL A 286 1.10 -11.17 -3.46
CA VAL A 286 1.81 -9.96 -3.88
C VAL A 286 0.87 -8.76 -3.92
N ALA A 287 1.40 -7.60 -3.60
CA ALA A 287 0.75 -6.32 -3.84
C ALA A 287 1.42 -5.60 -5.01
N LEU A 288 0.63 -4.91 -5.84
CA LEU A 288 1.16 -4.07 -6.91
C LEU A 288 1.41 -2.66 -6.41
N GLU A 289 2.68 -2.27 -6.33
CA GLU A 289 3.08 -0.89 -6.04
C GLU A 289 3.29 -0.12 -7.35
N VAL A 290 2.40 0.85 -7.62
CA VAL A 290 2.45 1.69 -8.81
C VAL A 290 2.96 3.08 -8.44
N VAL A 291 4.12 3.45 -9.00
CA VAL A 291 4.72 4.78 -8.81
C VAL A 291 4.49 5.59 -10.07
N VAL A 292 3.73 6.68 -9.95
CA VAL A 292 3.48 7.61 -11.05
C VAL A 292 4.15 8.94 -10.72
N ARG A 293 5.04 9.39 -11.60
CA ARG A 293 5.59 10.74 -11.56
C ARG A 293 4.85 11.59 -12.60
N PRO A 294 4.02 12.56 -12.20
CA PRO A 294 3.42 13.50 -13.14
C PRO A 294 4.51 14.24 -13.91
N SER A 295 4.38 14.30 -15.23
CA SER A 295 5.28 15.11 -16.06
C SER A 295 4.79 16.56 -16.06
N PRO A 296 5.68 17.56 -15.90
CA PRO A 296 5.33 18.96 -16.10
C PRO A 296 4.76 19.26 -17.50
N ARG A 297 5.01 18.36 -18.47
CA ARG A 297 4.52 18.46 -19.84
C ARG A 297 3.13 17.85 -20.03
N THR A 298 2.59 17.14 -19.04
CA THR A 298 1.23 16.58 -19.10
C THR A 298 0.22 17.72 -18.94
N PRO A 299 -0.67 17.97 -19.92
CA PRO A 299 -1.72 18.97 -19.78
C PRO A 299 -2.62 18.66 -18.58
N ALA A 300 -3.03 19.69 -17.83
CA ALA A 300 -3.83 19.53 -16.62
C ALA A 300 -5.16 18.77 -16.86
N GLY A 301 -5.74 18.87 -18.06
CA GLY A 301 -6.96 18.15 -18.45
C GLY A 301 -6.75 16.70 -18.89
N VAL A 302 -5.51 16.20 -18.91
CA VAL A 302 -5.14 14.85 -19.39
C VAL A 302 -4.45 14.04 -18.29
N LEU A 303 -4.48 14.52 -17.05
CA LEU A 303 -3.96 13.75 -15.93
C LEU A 303 -4.86 12.53 -15.72
N HIS A 304 -4.31 11.33 -15.93
CA HIS A 304 -5.05 10.09 -15.70
C HIS A 304 -5.31 9.90 -14.21
N ASP A 305 -6.54 9.54 -13.86
CA ASP A 305 -6.81 9.04 -12.51
C ASP A 305 -6.02 7.74 -12.28
N LEU A 306 -5.37 7.64 -11.11
CA LEU A 306 -4.46 6.53 -10.81
C LEU A 306 -5.13 5.15 -10.88
N ASP A 307 -6.42 5.09 -10.55
CA ASP A 307 -7.19 3.84 -10.61
C ASP A 307 -7.49 3.42 -12.06
N ASN A 308 -7.75 4.37 -12.96
CA ASN A 308 -7.89 4.10 -14.39
C ASN A 308 -6.58 3.57 -14.97
N ILE A 309 -5.43 4.09 -14.50
CA ILE A 309 -4.12 3.58 -14.92
C ILE A 309 -4.00 2.09 -14.58
N VAL A 310 -4.29 1.75 -13.34
CA VAL A 310 -4.20 0.38 -12.82
C VAL A 310 -5.20 -0.54 -13.52
N ARG A 311 -6.47 -0.13 -13.62
CA ARG A 311 -7.57 -0.93 -14.16
C ARG A 311 -7.48 -1.14 -15.67
N ASP A 312 -7.18 -0.09 -16.43
CA ASP A 312 -7.36 -0.10 -17.89
C ASP A 312 -6.08 -0.46 -18.65
N TYR A 313 -4.91 -0.36 -18.00
CA TYR A 313 -3.62 -0.65 -18.63
C TYR A 313 -2.79 -1.73 -17.92
N LEU A 314 -2.76 -1.77 -16.58
CA LEU A 314 -1.82 -2.63 -15.86
C LEU A 314 -2.41 -4.01 -15.52
N ILE A 315 -3.53 -4.04 -14.79
CA ILE A 315 -4.18 -5.29 -14.33
C ILE A 315 -4.47 -6.26 -15.49
N PRO A 316 -5.04 -5.83 -16.64
CA PRO A 316 -5.39 -6.74 -17.73
C PRO A 316 -4.19 -7.48 -18.34
N GLY A 317 -2.98 -6.91 -18.25
CA GLY A 317 -1.75 -7.58 -18.69
C GLY A 317 -1.08 -8.38 -17.58
N ILE A 318 -0.98 -7.81 -16.38
CA ILE A 318 -0.24 -8.40 -15.25
C ILE A 318 -0.94 -9.67 -14.73
N VAL A 319 -2.25 -9.62 -14.47
CA VAL A 319 -2.98 -10.73 -13.84
C VAL A 319 -2.88 -12.02 -14.67
N PRO A 320 -3.16 -12.01 -15.99
CA PRO A 320 -3.02 -13.21 -16.82
C PRO A 320 -1.57 -13.72 -16.95
N ALA A 321 -0.58 -12.81 -16.95
CA ALA A 321 0.81 -13.18 -17.22
C ALA A 321 1.55 -13.81 -16.03
N PHE A 322 1.19 -13.43 -14.80
CA PHE A 322 1.83 -13.93 -13.58
C PHE A 322 0.98 -14.96 -12.83
N GLY A 323 -0.32 -15.07 -13.17
CA GLY A 323 -1.29 -15.81 -12.37
C GLY A 323 -1.61 -15.06 -11.07
N THR A 324 -2.85 -15.18 -10.59
CA THR A 324 -3.17 -14.65 -9.25
C THR A 324 -2.90 -15.73 -8.23
N VAL A 325 -2.04 -15.44 -7.25
CA VAL A 325 -2.02 -16.22 -6.02
C VAL A 325 -3.17 -15.70 -5.18
N SER A 326 -4.22 -16.50 -5.15
CA SER A 326 -5.07 -16.66 -3.98
C SER A 326 -4.17 -16.64 -2.73
N ASP A 327 -4.59 -16.01 -1.64
CA ASP A 327 -3.88 -16.17 -0.36
C ASP A 327 -3.48 -17.64 -0.16
N HIS A 328 -2.25 -17.96 0.25
CA HIS A 328 -1.78 -19.35 0.43
C HIS A 328 -2.76 -20.22 1.26
N ARG A 329 -3.53 -19.60 2.17
CA ARG A 329 -4.65 -20.22 2.88
C ARG A 329 -5.69 -20.84 1.93
N TRP A 330 -5.99 -20.17 0.83
CA TRP A 330 -6.95 -20.61 -0.18
C TRP A 330 -6.43 -21.72 -1.09
N MET A 331 -5.13 -22.07 -1.00
CA MET A 331 -4.57 -23.28 -1.61
C MET A 331 -4.61 -24.51 -0.68
N ILE A 332 -4.97 -24.32 0.60
CA ILE A 332 -5.19 -25.42 1.53
C ILE A 332 -6.57 -26.00 1.26
N ASP A 333 -6.64 -27.29 0.94
CA ASP A 333 -7.90 -28.03 0.95
C ASP A 333 -8.35 -28.18 2.42
N PHE A 334 -9.13 -27.21 2.88
CA PHE A 334 -9.65 -27.21 4.25
C PHE A 334 -10.64 -28.37 4.50
N ASP A 335 -11.22 -28.98 3.46
CA ASP A 335 -12.06 -30.15 3.62
C ASP A 335 -11.21 -31.40 3.87
N ASP A 336 -10.06 -31.54 3.20
CA ASP A 336 -9.07 -32.57 3.50
C ASP A 336 -8.36 -32.33 4.84
N LEU A 337 -7.98 -31.08 5.14
CA LEU A 337 -7.34 -30.71 6.40
C LEU A 337 -8.28 -30.96 7.59
N ARG A 338 -9.57 -30.63 7.49
CA ARG A 338 -10.56 -30.96 8.54
C ARG A 338 -10.73 -32.47 8.72
N ARG A 339 -10.55 -33.27 7.66
CA ARG A 339 -10.58 -34.74 7.74
C ARG A 339 -9.32 -35.32 8.39
N ARG A 340 -8.14 -34.77 8.09
CA ARG A 340 -6.84 -35.27 8.57
C ARG A 340 -6.42 -34.75 9.93
N ASP A 341 -6.59 -33.46 10.19
CA ASP A 341 -6.23 -32.80 11.44
C ASP A 341 -7.24 -31.69 11.83
N PRO A 342 -8.34 -32.06 12.51
CA PRO A 342 -9.39 -31.12 12.91
C PRO A 342 -8.90 -30.03 13.87
N LYS A 343 -7.89 -30.34 14.70
CA LYS A 343 -7.33 -29.37 15.68
C LYS A 343 -6.54 -28.31 14.95
N LEU A 344 -5.70 -28.71 14.01
CA LEU A 344 -4.97 -27.78 13.16
C LEU A 344 -5.96 -26.93 12.36
N ALA A 345 -6.97 -27.52 11.71
CA ALA A 345 -7.99 -26.76 10.97
C ALA A 345 -8.71 -25.71 11.83
N ALA A 346 -9.07 -26.04 13.08
CA ALA A 346 -9.73 -25.12 14.00
C ALA A 346 -8.83 -23.95 14.46
N SER A 347 -7.50 -24.15 14.50
CA SER A 347 -6.55 -23.10 14.89
C SER A 347 -6.48 -21.93 13.91
N TRP A 348 -6.97 -22.10 12.67
CA TRP A 348 -7.01 -21.05 11.63
C TRP A 348 -8.21 -20.10 11.74
N GLY A 349 -9.14 -20.33 12.68
CA GLY A 349 -10.28 -19.45 12.93
C GLY A 349 -11.50 -19.71 12.03
N PRO A 350 -12.57 -18.89 12.14
CA PRO A 350 -13.89 -19.21 11.58
C PRO A 350 -14.02 -19.03 10.06
N ASN A 351 -13.17 -18.22 9.41
CA ASN A 351 -13.25 -17.94 7.96
C ASN A 351 -11.87 -18.05 7.29
N PRO A 352 -11.29 -19.25 7.17
CA PRO A 352 -9.98 -19.42 6.53
C PRO A 352 -10.07 -19.48 4.99
N THR A 353 -11.28 -19.53 4.43
CA THR A 353 -11.59 -19.54 2.99
C THR A 353 -11.82 -18.13 2.42
N PRO A 354 -11.75 -17.92 1.09
CA PRO A 354 -12.02 -16.62 0.49
C PRO A 354 -13.43 -16.10 0.86
N PRO A 355 -13.66 -14.78 0.91
CA PRO A 355 -14.99 -14.22 1.09
C PRO A 355 -15.96 -14.72 0.01
N VAL A 356 -17.20 -15.02 0.42
CA VAL A 356 -18.30 -15.38 -0.48
C VAL A 356 -18.56 -14.21 -1.43
N GLY A 357 -18.15 -14.36 -2.70
CA GLY A 357 -18.22 -13.31 -3.73
C GLY A 357 -16.90 -13.05 -4.47
N THR A 358 -15.81 -13.71 -4.07
CA THR A 358 -14.57 -13.75 -4.87
C THR A 358 -14.93 -14.39 -6.23
N ARG A 359 -14.88 -13.62 -7.32
CA ARG A 359 -15.26 -14.10 -8.66
C ARG A 359 -14.41 -15.33 -9.02
N ASN A 360 -15.05 -16.35 -9.60
CA ASN A 360 -14.36 -17.49 -10.22
C ASN A 360 -13.26 -16.95 -11.14
N GLY A 361 -12.01 -17.24 -10.81
CA GLY A 361 -10.82 -16.62 -11.41
C GLY A 361 -9.67 -16.37 -10.43
N VAL A 362 -9.92 -16.46 -9.11
CA VAL A 362 -8.87 -16.48 -8.07
C VAL A 362 -8.44 -17.90 -7.70
N THR A 363 -9.04 -18.93 -8.31
CA THR A 363 -8.58 -20.32 -8.25
C THR A 363 -8.97 -21.00 -9.56
N ARG A 364 -8.04 -20.98 -10.51
CA ARG A 364 -7.65 -22.11 -11.39
C ARG A 364 -6.57 -21.65 -12.35
#